data_AF-A0A3D8Z1N6-F1
#
_entry.id   AF-A0A3D8Z1N6-F1
#
_cell.length_a   1.000
_cell.length_b   1.000
_cell.length_c   1.000
_cell.angle_alpha   90.00
_cell.angle_beta   90.00
_cell.angle_gamma   90.00
#
_symmetry.space_group_name_H-M   'P 1'
#
loop_
_entity.id
_entity.type
_entity.pdbx_description
1 polymer ?
#
loop_
_entity_poly.entity_id
_entity_poly.type
_entity_poly.pdbx_seq_one_letter_code
_entity_poly.pdbx_strand_id
1 'polypeptide(L)'
;MNGCQIHSLIKVNKKCSCVNGSSSSNRIKIEFNRITKEKKCCFGTVKILEMEVLVIKKLLVPILIVFIISLMGGSYFILRLDAISNLTVILLTLSLIILPLFMIYWLFIRPSSMPKLLAYLAFIICLGASYLIIPSSQKGFFSKMMVWLLLVLEISVLIVVIYGIFKSVKSYRRNKQDEDHDFLDVIRMSLEPKLGNGFVLGAILTEMSVFYYSIIGWFRKPTVIKNEDAYSYHKTSQLKTMTIIFSILIILEGASFHFLIQSWSGFAAWTFTVFNIYALLYIIGLYNSVRSLPHIMTSDKVIIRFGYQSSIEFEVSNIEDIKTAKEQGGIGEKKPKDTYFAMLNMDSPQYEIFLKEPVLMKSSYGRKKYVKTVVFRTDEPARMVEDLNSNIEFLSNG
;
A
#
# COMPACT_ATOMS: atom_id res chain seq x y z
N MET A 1 28.73 -16.62 34.95
CA MET A 1 28.05 -17.86 34.53
C MET A 1 26.94 -17.50 33.56
N ASN A 2 27.34 -17.56 32.29
CA ASN A 2 26.66 -17.59 30.99
C ASN A 2 25.19 -17.18 30.86
N GLY A 3 25.00 -16.19 29.99
CA GLY A 3 23.73 -15.57 29.62
C GLY A 3 22.81 -16.45 28.79
N CYS A 4 21.52 -16.18 28.94
CA CYS A 4 20.44 -16.82 28.21
C CYS A 4 20.24 -16.07 26.88
N GLN A 5 20.89 -16.54 25.81
CA GLN A 5 20.56 -16.12 24.45
C GLN A 5 19.27 -16.84 24.01
N ILE A 6 18.21 -16.06 23.84
CA ILE A 6 16.96 -16.49 23.22
C ILE A 6 17.21 -16.55 21.70
N HIS A 7 17.53 -17.73 21.19
CA HIS A 7 17.49 -18.02 19.76
C HIS A 7 16.79 -19.37 19.54
N SER A 8 15.89 -19.40 18.55
CA SER A 8 15.19 -20.56 17.98
C SER A 8 13.98 -21.13 18.74
N LEU A 9 12.82 -20.50 18.52
CA LEU A 9 11.55 -21.23 18.46
C LEU A 9 11.32 -21.64 17.00
N ILE A 10 11.91 -22.77 16.59
CA ILE A 10 11.55 -23.44 15.34
C ILE A 10 10.54 -24.54 15.67
N LYS A 11 9.37 -24.41 15.03
CA LYS A 11 8.30 -25.41 14.86
C LYS A 11 8.85 -26.84 14.82
N VAL A 12 8.56 -27.64 15.83
CA VAL A 12 8.54 -29.10 15.70
C VAL A 12 7.08 -29.51 15.53
N ASN A 13 6.65 -29.57 14.28
CA ASN A 13 5.45 -30.29 13.87
C ASN A 13 5.90 -31.73 13.57
N LYS A 14 5.78 -32.65 14.53
CA LYS A 14 6.02 -34.09 14.28
C LYS A 14 4.76 -34.89 14.55
N LYS A 15 4.28 -35.51 13.47
CA LYS A 15 3.29 -36.60 13.40
C LYS A 15 3.43 -37.54 14.59
N CYS A 16 2.33 -37.74 15.32
CA CYS A 16 2.17 -38.89 16.21
C CYS A 16 2.01 -40.15 15.35
N SER A 17 2.91 -41.12 15.50
CA SER A 17 2.69 -42.51 15.10
C SER A 17 2.87 -43.36 16.35
N CYS A 18 1.83 -44.11 16.73
CA CYS A 18 1.83 -44.96 17.91
C CYS A 18 2.49 -46.30 17.59
N VAL A 19 3.49 -46.72 18.38
CA VAL A 19 3.99 -48.09 18.41
C VAL A 19 4.02 -48.55 19.88
N ASN A 20 3.38 -49.69 20.13
CA ASN A 20 3.24 -50.36 21.42
C ASN A 20 4.59 -50.85 21.97
N GLY A 21 4.82 -50.68 23.27
CA GLY A 21 6.00 -51.22 23.96
C GLY A 21 6.00 -50.91 25.45
N SER A 22 5.62 -51.91 26.26
CA SER A 22 5.51 -51.87 27.71
C SER A 22 6.89 -51.84 28.41
N SER A 23 7.52 -50.67 28.55
CA SER A 23 8.46 -50.38 29.66
C SER A 23 8.77 -48.87 29.85
N SER A 24 8.24 -47.99 29.00
CA SER A 24 8.54 -46.55 28.96
C SER A 24 7.61 -45.67 29.81
N SER A 25 6.58 -46.23 30.45
CA SER A 25 5.49 -45.46 31.08
C SER A 25 5.96 -44.55 32.21
N ASN A 26 6.88 -45.01 33.08
CA ASN A 26 7.38 -44.20 34.19
C ASN A 26 8.36 -43.10 33.75
N ARG A 27 9.22 -43.37 32.75
CA ARG A 27 10.18 -42.38 32.25
C ARG A 27 9.48 -41.29 31.43
N ILE A 28 8.49 -41.66 30.62
CA ILE A 28 7.65 -40.71 29.87
C ILE A 28 6.78 -39.88 30.83
N LYS A 29 6.21 -40.46 31.89
CA LYS A 29 5.47 -39.69 32.92
C LYS A 29 6.36 -38.66 33.62
N ILE A 30 7.60 -39.00 33.92
CA ILE A 30 8.56 -38.08 34.57
C ILE A 30 8.94 -36.94 33.61
N GLU A 31 9.25 -37.24 32.34
CA GLU A 31 9.58 -36.23 31.33
C GLU A 31 8.37 -35.31 31.04
N PHE A 32 7.16 -35.87 30.94
CA PHE A 32 5.93 -35.09 30.70
C PHE A 32 5.56 -34.22 31.91
N ASN A 33 5.74 -34.72 33.13
CA ASN A 33 5.59 -33.94 34.36
C ASN A 33 6.66 -32.84 34.47
N ARG A 34 7.89 -33.10 34.02
CA ARG A 34 8.96 -32.09 33.98
C ARG A 34 8.66 -30.99 32.97
N ILE A 35 8.25 -31.34 31.75
CA ILE A 35 7.86 -30.38 30.69
C ILE A 35 6.61 -29.58 31.10
N THR A 36 5.61 -30.19 31.74
CA THR A 36 4.44 -29.47 32.24
C THR A 36 4.78 -28.58 33.44
N LYS A 37 5.72 -28.98 34.30
CA LYS A 37 6.23 -28.14 35.40
C LYS A 37 7.08 -26.98 34.90
N GLU A 38 7.94 -27.18 33.90
CA GLU A 38 8.70 -26.12 33.23
C GLU A 38 7.77 -25.16 32.47
N LYS A 39 6.77 -25.67 31.73
CA LYS A 39 5.75 -24.82 31.10
C LYS A 39 4.90 -24.05 32.13
N LYS A 40 4.51 -24.66 33.25
CA LYS A 40 3.82 -23.97 34.35
C LYS A 40 4.71 -22.92 35.02
N CYS A 41 6.01 -23.19 35.16
CA CYS A 41 6.97 -22.24 35.74
C CYS A 41 7.22 -21.04 34.81
N CYS A 42 7.40 -21.27 33.50
CA CYS A 42 7.48 -20.22 32.49
C CYS A 42 6.17 -19.42 32.37
N PHE A 43 5.01 -20.08 32.42
CA PHE A 43 3.72 -19.40 32.39
C PHE A 43 3.43 -18.60 33.67
N GLY A 44 3.89 -19.12 34.81
CA GLY A 44 3.86 -18.44 36.11
C GLY A 44 4.76 -17.21 36.13
N THR A 45 6.01 -17.31 35.65
CA THR A 45 6.94 -16.17 35.56
C THR A 45 6.46 -15.10 34.57
N VAL A 46 5.91 -15.49 33.41
CA VAL A 46 5.30 -14.53 32.46
C VAL A 46 4.09 -13.82 33.10
N LYS A 47 3.22 -14.56 33.80
CA LYS A 47 2.08 -13.95 34.53
C LYS A 47 2.53 -13.03 35.68
N ILE A 48 3.59 -13.38 36.40
CA ILE A 48 4.13 -12.56 37.48
C ILE A 48 4.73 -11.26 36.91
N LEU A 49 5.50 -11.33 35.82
CA LEU A 49 6.00 -10.16 35.11
C LEU A 49 4.87 -9.27 34.55
N GLU A 50 3.82 -9.85 33.97
CA GLU A 50 2.65 -9.09 33.51
C GLU A 50 1.89 -8.42 34.67
N MET A 51 1.75 -9.10 35.81
CA MET A 51 1.14 -8.53 37.01
C MET A 51 2.01 -7.41 37.61
N GLU A 52 3.33 -7.56 37.69
CA GLU A 52 4.23 -6.51 38.18
C GLU A 52 4.18 -5.26 37.29
N VAL A 53 4.21 -5.44 35.97
CA VAL A 53 4.04 -4.33 35.01
C VAL A 53 2.67 -3.65 35.16
N LEU A 54 1.61 -4.41 35.42
CA LEU A 54 0.27 -3.87 35.64
C LEU A 54 0.16 -3.07 36.94
N VAL A 55 0.79 -3.54 38.02
CA VAL A 55 0.84 -2.85 39.32
C VAL A 55 1.65 -1.56 39.21
N ILE A 56 2.80 -1.59 38.56
CA ILE A 56 3.62 -0.40 38.29
C ILE A 56 2.85 0.62 37.44
N LYS A 57 2.11 0.17 36.42
CA LYS A 57 1.24 1.06 35.62
C LYS A 57 0.12 1.68 36.45
N LYS A 58 -0.55 0.90 37.31
CA LYS A 58 -1.60 1.43 38.19
C LYS A 58 -1.10 2.53 39.14
N LEU A 59 0.16 2.45 39.57
CA LEU A 59 0.79 3.47 40.41
C LEU A 59 1.29 4.68 39.60
N LEU A 60 1.84 4.48 38.40
CA LEU A 60 2.40 5.55 37.57
C LEU A 60 1.35 6.38 36.83
N VAL A 61 0.19 5.81 36.48
CA VAL A 61 -0.91 6.53 35.81
C VAL A 61 -1.44 7.73 36.61
N PRO A 62 -1.79 7.62 37.91
CA PRO A 62 -2.26 8.78 38.67
C PRO A 62 -1.17 9.84 38.83
N ILE A 63 0.10 9.44 39.00
CA ILE A 63 1.24 10.39 39.05
C ILE A 63 1.36 11.16 37.73
N LEU A 64 1.23 10.45 36.60
CA LEU A 64 1.23 11.06 35.27
C LEU A 64 0.07 12.06 35.09
N ILE A 65 -1.13 11.70 35.54
CA ILE A 65 -2.31 12.58 35.46
C ILE A 65 -2.08 13.85 36.28
N VAL A 66 -1.59 13.72 37.51
CA VAL A 66 -1.26 14.87 38.38
C VAL A 66 -0.19 15.76 37.75
N PHE A 67 0.86 15.16 37.17
CA PHE A 67 1.90 15.90 36.48
C PHE A 67 1.36 16.67 35.27
N ILE A 68 0.51 16.05 34.44
CA ILE A 68 -0.12 16.71 33.28
C ILE A 68 -1.01 17.86 33.74
N ILE A 69 -1.84 17.66 34.77
CA ILE A 69 -2.72 18.70 35.32
C ILE A 69 -1.89 19.87 35.87
N SER A 70 -0.82 19.58 36.63
CA SER A 70 0.08 20.61 37.16
C SER A 70 0.78 21.39 36.04
N LEU A 71 1.21 20.70 34.99
CA LEU A 71 1.87 21.32 33.83
C LEU A 71 0.88 22.19 33.04
N MET A 72 -0.36 21.74 32.85
CA MET A 72 -1.44 22.50 32.22
C MET A 72 -1.82 23.73 33.06
N GLY A 73 -2.01 23.58 34.36
CA GLY A 73 -2.38 24.66 35.28
C GLY A 73 -1.27 25.71 35.42
N GLY A 74 -0.02 25.27 35.58
CA GLY A 74 1.15 26.15 35.61
C GLY A 74 1.31 26.92 34.30
N SER A 75 1.11 26.25 33.16
CA SER A 75 1.19 26.91 31.85
C SER A 75 0.07 27.92 31.63
N TYR A 76 -1.16 27.61 32.07
CA TYR A 76 -2.30 28.53 32.02
C TYR A 76 -2.06 29.81 32.82
N PHE A 77 -1.48 29.66 34.02
CA PHE A 77 -1.15 30.80 34.88
C PHE A 77 -0.01 31.63 34.28
N ILE A 78 1.08 30.99 33.86
CA ILE A 78 2.25 31.66 33.29
C ILE A 78 1.88 32.43 32.02
N LEU A 79 1.09 31.85 31.12
CA LEU A 79 0.69 32.50 29.85
C LEU A 79 -0.20 33.73 30.01
N ARG A 80 -0.75 33.97 31.21
CA ARG A 80 -1.60 35.13 31.54
C ARG A 80 -0.87 36.22 32.30
N LEU A 81 0.42 36.04 32.59
CA LEU A 81 1.26 37.10 33.12
C LEU A 81 1.52 38.16 32.04
N ASP A 82 1.55 39.42 32.44
CA ASP A 82 1.97 40.50 31.54
C ASP A 82 3.51 40.44 31.32
N ALA A 83 3.95 40.84 30.12
CA ALA A 83 5.36 40.93 29.70
C ALA A 83 6.13 39.60 29.49
N ILE A 84 5.49 38.57 28.91
CA ILE A 84 6.16 37.31 28.56
C ILE A 84 6.88 37.40 27.21
N SER A 85 8.10 36.87 27.13
CA SER A 85 8.84 36.77 25.87
C SER A 85 8.22 35.74 24.91
N ASN A 86 8.28 35.99 23.60
CA ASN A 86 7.83 35.05 22.58
C ASN A 86 8.52 33.67 22.68
N LEU A 87 9.79 33.63 23.11
CA LEU A 87 10.54 32.40 23.30
C LEU A 87 9.94 31.53 24.41
N THR A 88 9.52 32.15 25.53
CA THR A 88 8.86 31.45 26.64
C THR A 88 7.54 30.83 26.19
N VAL A 89 6.75 31.55 25.37
CA VAL A 89 5.50 31.03 24.80
C VAL A 89 5.77 29.82 23.91
N ILE A 90 6.79 29.85 23.04
CA ILE A 90 7.19 28.71 22.19
C ILE A 90 7.60 27.51 23.05
N LEU A 91 8.49 27.71 24.02
CA LEU A 91 8.99 26.62 24.86
C LEU A 91 7.88 25.96 25.67
N LEU A 92 6.97 26.76 26.23
CA LEU A 92 5.87 26.27 27.04
C LEU A 92 4.84 25.52 26.20
N THR A 93 4.53 26.02 25.00
CA THR A 93 3.60 25.34 24.06
C THR A 93 4.19 24.04 23.51
N LEU A 94 5.48 24.01 23.16
CA LEU A 94 6.16 22.77 22.79
C LEU A 94 6.20 21.78 23.96
N SER A 95 6.39 22.26 25.19
CA SER A 95 6.36 21.43 26.40
C SER A 95 4.98 20.81 26.64
N LEU A 96 3.90 21.59 26.49
CA LEU A 96 2.51 21.12 26.59
C LEU A 96 2.15 20.03 25.58
N ILE A 97 2.77 20.06 24.39
CA ILE A 97 2.53 19.07 23.35
C ILE A 97 3.44 17.84 23.58
N ILE A 98 4.75 18.03 23.65
CA ILE A 98 5.75 16.96 23.57
C ILE A 98 5.86 16.14 24.88
N LEU A 99 5.85 16.78 26.05
CA LEU A 99 6.05 16.04 27.31
C LEU A 99 4.92 15.04 27.60
N PRO A 100 3.63 15.43 27.52
CA PRO A 100 2.53 14.49 27.73
C PRO A 100 2.55 13.33 26.74
N LEU A 101 2.84 13.61 25.46
CA LEU A 101 3.01 12.60 24.43
C LEU A 101 4.12 11.60 24.75
N PHE A 102 5.30 12.09 25.09
CA PHE A 102 6.45 11.25 25.40
C PHE A 102 6.17 10.36 26.61
N MET A 103 5.55 10.91 27.64
CA MET A 103 5.19 10.17 28.86
C MET A 103 4.11 9.11 28.59
N ILE A 104 3.07 9.45 27.81
CA ILE A 104 2.03 8.49 27.39
C ILE A 104 2.66 7.37 26.52
N TYR A 105 3.52 7.73 25.57
CA TYR A 105 4.21 6.77 24.72
C TYR A 105 5.11 5.81 25.53
N TRP A 106 5.91 6.35 26.44
CA TRP A 106 6.81 5.56 27.28
C TRP A 106 6.07 4.60 28.21
N LEU A 107 4.98 5.07 28.83
CA LEU A 107 4.22 4.27 29.82
C LEU A 107 3.31 3.22 29.16
N PHE A 108 2.64 3.58 28.07
CA PHE A 108 1.62 2.72 27.45
C PHE A 108 2.13 1.93 26.25
N ILE A 109 2.99 2.49 25.39
CA ILE A 109 3.32 1.91 24.08
C ILE A 109 4.65 1.15 24.10
N ARG A 110 5.67 1.63 24.83
CA ARG A 110 6.97 0.94 24.94
C ARG A 110 6.87 -0.51 25.48
N PRO A 111 5.98 -0.82 26.46
CA PRO A 111 5.88 -2.17 27.02
C PRO A 111 4.65 -2.97 26.55
N SER A 112 3.80 -2.48 25.65
CA SER A 112 2.53 -3.14 25.29
C SER A 112 2.21 -3.07 23.80
N SER A 113 1.59 -4.12 23.26
CA SER A 113 1.04 -4.22 21.90
C SER A 113 -0.16 -3.30 21.63
N MET A 114 -0.26 -2.15 22.31
CA MET A 114 -1.33 -1.20 22.11
C MET A 114 -1.28 -0.61 20.70
N PRO A 115 -2.44 -0.33 20.07
CA PRO A 115 -2.46 0.17 18.71
C PRO A 115 -1.77 1.54 18.68
N LYS A 116 -0.89 1.74 17.69
CA LYS A 116 -0.21 3.02 17.42
C LYS A 116 -1.19 4.19 17.25
N LEU A 117 -2.45 3.88 16.95
CA LEU A 117 -3.58 4.80 16.93
C LEU A 117 -3.78 5.56 18.25
N LEU A 118 -3.48 4.94 19.41
CA LEU A 118 -3.66 5.58 20.71
C LEU A 118 -2.70 6.75 20.94
N ALA A 119 -1.44 6.65 20.45
CA ALA A 119 -0.51 7.77 20.45
C ALA A 119 -1.00 8.92 19.56
N TYR A 120 -1.59 8.59 18.42
CA TYR A 120 -2.13 9.58 17.50
C TYR A 120 -3.37 10.29 18.08
N LEU A 121 -4.25 9.57 18.77
CA LEU A 121 -5.38 10.17 19.49
C LEU A 121 -4.91 11.05 20.65
N ALA A 122 -3.91 10.61 21.43
CA ALA A 122 -3.32 11.42 22.49
C ALA A 122 -2.69 12.72 21.93
N PHE A 123 -2.03 12.64 20.76
CA PHE A 123 -1.52 13.81 20.05
C PHE A 123 -2.62 14.83 19.74
N ILE A 124 -3.71 14.40 19.13
CA ILE A 124 -4.84 15.29 18.80
C ILE A 124 -5.45 15.91 20.06
N ILE A 125 -5.58 15.15 21.15
CA ILE A 125 -6.12 15.65 22.43
C ILE A 125 -5.19 16.72 23.03
N CYS A 126 -3.88 16.49 23.05
CA CYS A 126 -2.90 17.46 23.56
C CYS A 126 -2.86 18.74 22.71
N LEU A 127 -3.04 18.62 21.39
CA LEU A 127 -3.17 19.77 20.49
C LEU A 127 -4.43 20.60 20.81
N GLY A 128 -5.58 19.95 20.96
CA GLY A 128 -6.84 20.62 21.33
C GLY A 128 -6.78 21.29 22.69
N ALA A 129 -6.19 20.62 23.68
CA ALA A 129 -6.01 21.18 25.02
C ALA A 129 -5.09 22.40 25.02
N SER A 130 -4.01 22.36 24.23
CA SER A 130 -3.09 23.50 24.07
C SER A 130 -3.79 24.71 23.42
N TYR A 131 -4.69 24.48 22.45
CA TYR A 131 -5.49 25.56 21.84
C TYR A 131 -6.43 26.25 22.84
N LEU A 132 -7.00 25.50 23.80
CA LEU A 132 -7.90 26.04 24.82
C LEU A 132 -7.17 26.85 25.90
N ILE A 133 -5.95 26.45 26.26
CA ILE A 133 -5.17 27.07 27.33
C ILE A 133 -4.60 28.44 26.91
N ILE A 134 -4.31 28.63 25.61
CA ILE A 134 -3.62 29.82 25.13
C ILE A 134 -4.57 31.03 25.03
N PRO A 135 -4.23 32.16 25.66
CA PRO A 135 -5.05 33.37 25.63
C PRO A 135 -5.17 33.96 24.22
N SER A 136 -6.29 34.63 23.95
CA SER A 136 -6.63 35.20 22.63
C SER A 136 -5.58 36.15 22.06
N SER A 137 -4.82 36.85 22.91
CA SER A 137 -3.74 37.76 22.53
C SER A 137 -2.59 37.08 21.79
N GLN A 138 -2.32 35.79 22.04
CA GLN A 138 -1.19 35.04 21.46
C GLN A 138 -1.64 34.02 20.40
N LYS A 139 -2.95 33.91 20.13
CA LYS A 139 -3.51 32.92 19.19
C LYS A 139 -3.01 33.09 17.75
N GLY A 140 -2.69 34.32 17.33
CA GLY A 140 -2.16 34.59 15.98
C GLY A 140 -0.75 34.03 15.74
N PHE A 141 0.08 33.96 16.79
CA PHE A 141 1.40 33.34 16.73
C PHE A 141 1.30 31.81 16.84
N PHE A 142 0.44 31.33 17.75
CA PHE A 142 0.17 29.90 17.92
C PHE A 142 -0.42 29.23 16.67
N SER A 143 -1.34 29.91 15.97
CA SER A 143 -1.94 29.37 14.74
C SER A 143 -0.90 29.15 13.64
N LYS A 144 0.05 30.08 13.45
CA LYS A 144 1.16 29.94 12.51
C LYS A 144 2.07 28.77 12.90
N MET A 145 2.42 28.65 14.18
CA MET A 145 3.24 27.55 14.69
C MET A 145 2.56 26.19 14.47
N MET A 146 1.25 26.11 14.70
CA MET A 146 0.46 24.89 14.51
C MET A 146 0.46 24.40 13.07
N VAL A 147 0.34 25.30 12.09
CA VAL A 147 0.40 24.94 10.67
C VAL A 147 1.74 24.29 10.34
N TRP A 148 2.86 24.86 10.79
CA TRP A 148 4.18 24.28 10.57
C TRP A 148 4.39 22.95 11.30
N LEU A 149 3.92 22.83 12.55
CA LEU A 149 4.02 21.59 13.32
C LEU A 149 3.24 20.46 12.64
N LEU A 150 2.04 20.73 12.16
CA LEU A 150 1.18 19.76 11.49
C LEU A 150 1.79 19.33 10.14
N LEU A 151 2.37 20.28 9.39
CA LEU A 151 3.11 19.99 8.16
C LEU A 151 4.33 19.09 8.40
N VAL A 152 5.14 19.38 9.42
CA VAL A 152 6.31 18.55 9.77
C VAL A 152 5.89 17.15 10.18
N LEU A 153 4.81 17.03 10.97
CA LEU A 153 4.26 15.74 11.37
C LEU A 153 3.81 14.93 10.15
N GLU A 154 3.05 15.53 9.24
CA GLU A 154 2.55 14.87 8.03
C GLU A 154 3.70 14.38 7.14
N ILE A 155 4.71 15.22 6.90
CA ILE A 155 5.93 14.84 6.16
C ILE A 155 6.67 13.70 6.87
N SER A 156 6.78 13.74 8.20
CA SER A 156 7.47 12.69 8.95
C SER A 156 6.77 11.32 8.83
N VAL A 157 5.44 11.30 8.85
CA VAL A 157 4.64 10.07 8.65
C VAL A 157 4.86 9.54 7.24
N LEU A 158 4.81 10.40 6.23
CA LEU A 158 5.08 10.03 4.84
C LEU A 158 6.48 9.41 4.69
N ILE A 159 7.52 10.04 5.28
CA ILE A 159 8.89 9.51 5.25
C ILE A 159 8.97 8.13 5.91
N VAL A 160 8.34 7.91 7.07
CA VAL A 160 8.35 6.61 7.76
C VAL A 160 7.65 5.53 6.94
N VAL A 161 6.52 5.85 6.29
CA VAL A 161 5.81 4.92 5.40
C VAL A 161 6.68 4.56 4.21
N ILE A 162 7.25 5.57 3.53
CA ILE A 162 8.15 5.40 2.39
C ILE A 162 9.37 4.55 2.78
N TYR A 163 10.02 4.87 3.91
CA TYR A 163 11.14 4.09 4.45
C TYR A 163 10.73 2.66 4.79
N GLY A 164 9.54 2.45 5.35
CA GLY A 164 8.99 1.13 5.65
C GLY A 164 8.80 0.28 4.39
N ILE A 165 8.33 0.90 3.29
CA ILE A 165 8.21 0.25 1.99
C ILE A 165 9.60 -0.10 1.45
N PHE A 166 10.53 0.86 1.40
CA PHE A 166 11.89 0.62 0.92
C PHE A 166 12.63 -0.45 1.73
N LYS A 167 12.51 -0.42 3.06
CA LYS A 167 13.09 -1.44 3.95
C LYS A 167 12.49 -2.82 3.70
N SER A 168 11.17 -2.90 3.49
CA SER A 168 10.49 -4.16 3.18
C SER A 168 10.94 -4.73 1.84
N VAL A 169 11.05 -3.88 0.81
CA VAL A 169 11.58 -4.26 -0.50
C VAL A 169 13.03 -4.73 -0.41
N LYS A 170 13.89 -3.98 0.30
CA LYS A 170 15.31 -4.35 0.47
C LYS A 170 15.47 -5.66 1.25
N SER A 171 14.64 -5.88 2.28
CA SER A 171 14.64 -7.12 3.05
C SER A 171 14.17 -8.32 2.23
N TYR A 172 13.20 -8.13 1.34
CA TYR A 172 12.71 -9.18 0.45
C TYR A 172 13.77 -9.56 -0.60
N ARG A 173 14.35 -8.57 -1.28
CA ARG A 173 15.42 -8.77 -2.27
C ARG A 173 16.66 -9.47 -1.71
N ARG A 174 16.92 -9.31 -0.41
CA ARG A 174 18.08 -9.91 0.27
C ARG A 174 17.83 -11.36 0.73
N ASN A 175 16.57 -11.78 0.86
CA ASN A 175 16.20 -13.10 1.40
C ASN A 175 15.72 -14.09 0.33
N LYS A 176 15.40 -13.65 -0.89
CA LYS A 176 15.05 -14.53 -2.02
C LYS A 176 15.90 -14.14 -3.23
N GLN A 177 16.92 -14.95 -3.50
CA GLN A 177 17.93 -14.75 -4.55
C GLN A 177 17.57 -15.41 -5.89
N ASP A 178 16.43 -16.10 -6.01
CA ASP A 178 16.20 -17.09 -7.10
C ASP A 178 14.95 -16.89 -7.98
N GLU A 179 14.11 -15.88 -7.73
CA GLU A 179 12.99 -15.55 -8.62
C GLU A 179 13.04 -14.04 -8.93
N ASP A 180 13.13 -13.68 -10.22
CA ASP A 180 13.13 -12.30 -10.71
C ASP A 180 11.73 -11.70 -10.62
N HIS A 181 11.22 -11.57 -9.39
CA HIS A 181 9.93 -10.96 -9.13
C HIS A 181 10.00 -9.45 -9.35
N ASP A 182 9.00 -8.91 -10.05
CA ASP A 182 8.88 -7.48 -10.25
C ASP A 182 8.76 -6.76 -8.88
N PHE A 183 9.27 -5.54 -8.80
CA PHE A 183 9.18 -4.69 -7.61
C PHE A 183 7.74 -4.55 -7.09
N LEU A 184 6.77 -4.46 -8.00
CA LEU A 184 5.35 -4.36 -7.65
C LEU A 184 4.80 -5.67 -7.05
N ASP A 185 5.30 -6.83 -7.50
CA ASP A 185 4.93 -8.13 -6.94
C ASP A 185 5.50 -8.30 -5.53
N VAL A 186 6.73 -7.83 -5.30
CA VAL A 186 7.34 -7.79 -3.97
C VAL A 186 6.50 -6.94 -2.99
N ILE A 187 6.03 -5.77 -3.44
CA ILE A 187 5.16 -4.91 -2.62
C ILE A 187 3.84 -5.62 -2.32
N ARG A 188 3.20 -6.25 -3.33
CA ARG A 188 1.97 -7.01 -3.13
C ARG A 188 2.17 -8.12 -2.10
N MET A 189 3.18 -8.97 -2.26
CA MET A 189 3.46 -10.08 -1.33
C MET A 189 3.77 -9.59 0.10
N SER A 190 4.36 -8.39 0.24
CA SER A 190 4.68 -7.81 1.55
C SER A 190 3.48 -7.16 2.25
N LEU A 191 2.52 -6.63 1.49
CA LEU A 191 1.37 -5.89 2.01
C LEU A 191 0.10 -6.74 2.11
N GLU A 192 -0.07 -7.74 1.24
CA GLU A 192 -1.25 -8.60 1.21
C GLU A 192 -1.50 -9.33 2.55
N PRO A 193 -0.50 -9.88 3.25
CA PRO A 193 -0.71 -10.48 4.58
C PRO A 193 -1.13 -9.48 5.66
N LYS A 194 -0.87 -8.19 5.47
CA LYS A 194 -1.15 -7.12 6.46
C LYS A 194 -2.47 -6.41 6.20
N LEU A 195 -2.82 -6.20 4.93
CA LEU A 195 -3.96 -5.39 4.50
C LEU A 195 -5.11 -6.23 3.93
N GLY A 196 -4.85 -7.50 3.62
CA GLY A 196 -5.78 -8.37 2.90
C GLY A 196 -5.91 -8.03 1.42
N ASN A 197 -6.57 -8.90 0.67
CA ASN A 197 -6.78 -8.77 -0.78
C ASN A 197 -8.06 -7.96 -1.10
N GLY A 198 -8.09 -6.70 -0.65
CA GLY A 198 -9.23 -5.78 -0.82
C GLY A 198 -8.89 -4.50 -1.58
N PHE A 199 -9.84 -3.56 -1.62
CA PHE A 199 -9.72 -2.26 -2.30
C PHE A 199 -8.50 -1.46 -1.82
N VAL A 200 -8.19 -1.47 -0.52
CA VAL A 200 -7.05 -0.72 0.05
C VAL A 200 -5.72 -1.18 -0.54
N LEU A 201 -5.47 -2.50 -0.60
CA LEU A 201 -4.27 -3.04 -1.24
C LEU A 201 -4.25 -2.69 -2.74
N GLY A 202 -5.39 -2.82 -3.42
CA GLY A 202 -5.55 -2.45 -4.81
C GLY A 202 -5.17 -1.00 -5.09
N ALA A 203 -5.68 -0.07 -4.28
CA ALA A 203 -5.39 1.35 -4.40
C ALA A 203 -3.91 1.64 -4.18
N ILE A 204 -3.30 1.09 -3.11
CA ILE A 204 -1.86 1.27 -2.85
C ILE A 204 -1.02 0.74 -4.02
N LEU A 205 -1.33 -0.45 -4.56
CA LEU A 205 -0.60 -1.00 -5.69
C LEU A 205 -0.76 -0.17 -6.96
N THR A 206 -1.95 0.37 -7.23
CA THR A 206 -2.19 1.28 -8.35
C THR A 206 -1.39 2.56 -8.19
N GLU A 207 -1.42 3.21 -7.02
CA GLU A 207 -0.65 4.44 -6.78
C GLU A 207 0.86 4.19 -6.86
N MET A 208 1.35 3.09 -6.29
CA MET A 208 2.76 2.71 -6.44
C MET A 208 3.13 2.46 -7.89
N SER A 209 2.24 1.88 -8.70
CA SER A 209 2.44 1.68 -10.13
C SER A 209 2.51 3.02 -10.88
N VAL A 210 1.64 3.99 -10.55
CA VAL A 210 1.66 5.34 -11.12
C VAL A 210 3.04 5.97 -10.93
N PHE A 211 3.54 6.02 -9.69
CA PHE A 211 4.85 6.61 -9.40
C PHE A 211 6.00 5.80 -10.01
N TYR A 212 5.91 4.47 -9.94
CA TYR A 212 6.95 3.58 -10.46
C TYR A 212 7.12 3.73 -11.97
N TYR A 213 6.03 3.65 -12.74
CA TYR A 213 6.11 3.71 -14.20
C TYR A 213 6.30 5.14 -14.73
N SER A 214 5.84 6.18 -14.01
CA SER A 214 6.06 7.57 -14.43
C SER A 214 7.52 8.01 -14.28
N ILE A 215 8.19 7.59 -13.20
CA ILE A 215 9.56 8.01 -12.89
C ILE A 215 10.60 7.02 -13.45
N ILE A 216 10.44 5.73 -13.19
CA ILE A 216 11.45 4.69 -13.51
C ILE A 216 11.11 3.96 -14.81
N GLY A 217 9.84 3.88 -15.18
CA GLY A 217 9.35 3.13 -16.34
C GLY A 217 9.97 3.55 -17.68
N TRP A 218 10.52 4.77 -17.79
CA TRP A 218 11.21 5.23 -18.98
C TRP A 218 12.49 4.45 -19.29
N PHE A 219 13.19 3.98 -18.25
CA PHE A 219 14.47 3.28 -18.38
C PHE A 219 14.31 1.76 -18.45
N ARG A 220 13.09 1.24 -18.25
CA ARG A 220 12.85 -0.20 -18.17
C ARG A 220 12.65 -0.83 -19.55
N LYS A 221 13.25 -2.01 -19.73
CA LYS A 221 12.95 -2.90 -20.86
C LYS A 221 11.66 -3.69 -20.59
N PRO A 222 10.94 -4.15 -21.64
CA PRO A 222 9.77 -5.00 -21.47
C PRO A 222 10.09 -6.22 -20.60
N THR A 223 9.17 -6.57 -19.71
CA THR A 223 9.31 -7.77 -18.89
C THR A 223 8.96 -8.97 -19.75
N VAL A 224 9.97 -9.66 -20.26
CA VAL A 224 9.82 -10.88 -21.06
C VAL A 224 10.43 -12.01 -20.25
N ILE A 225 9.61 -13.00 -19.90
CA ILE A 225 10.06 -14.23 -19.26
C ILE A 225 10.56 -15.16 -20.37
N LYS A 226 11.66 -15.89 -20.13
CA LYS A 226 12.16 -16.88 -21.09
C LYS A 226 11.11 -17.98 -21.28
N ASN A 227 10.83 -18.34 -22.54
CA ASN A 227 9.83 -19.34 -22.98
C ASN A 227 8.36 -18.89 -23.00
N GLU A 228 8.09 -17.59 -23.01
CA GLU A 228 6.73 -17.06 -23.23
C GLU A 228 6.70 -16.17 -24.48
N ASP A 229 5.63 -16.30 -25.27
CA ASP A 229 5.41 -15.41 -26.41
C ASP A 229 4.84 -14.08 -25.89
N ALA A 230 5.55 -12.99 -26.19
CA ALA A 230 5.24 -11.65 -25.70
C ALA A 230 4.81 -10.74 -26.84
N TYR A 231 3.59 -10.21 -26.76
CA TYR A 231 3.02 -9.33 -27.78
C TYR A 231 2.91 -7.90 -27.26
N SER A 232 3.59 -6.96 -27.93
CA SER A 232 3.48 -5.54 -27.62
C SER A 232 2.20 -4.95 -28.21
N TYR A 233 1.64 -3.92 -27.58
CA TYR A 233 0.40 -3.26 -28.04
C TYR A 233 0.48 -1.73 -27.96
N HIS A 234 1.69 -1.19 -27.85
CA HIS A 234 1.92 0.24 -27.61
C HIS A 234 2.39 0.99 -28.84
N LYS A 235 2.89 0.31 -29.88
CA LYS A 235 3.50 0.96 -31.05
C LYS A 235 2.43 1.51 -31.99
N THR A 236 1.34 0.76 -32.16
CA THR A 236 0.23 1.08 -33.07
C THR A 236 -0.96 1.73 -32.36
N SER A 237 -0.89 1.90 -31.03
CA SER A 237 -1.94 2.56 -30.23
C SER A 237 -1.78 4.09 -30.25
N GLN A 238 -2.90 4.81 -30.23
CA GLN A 238 -2.93 6.27 -30.08
C GLN A 238 -2.51 6.75 -28.68
N LEU A 239 -2.28 5.84 -27.73
CA LEU A 239 -1.92 6.17 -26.36
C LEU A 239 -0.67 7.05 -26.26
N LYS A 240 0.33 6.83 -27.13
CA LYS A 240 1.54 7.67 -27.18
C LYS A 240 1.18 9.12 -27.52
N THR A 241 0.42 9.31 -28.59
CA THR A 241 -0.01 10.62 -29.09
C THR A 241 -0.85 11.34 -28.04
N MET A 242 -1.81 10.64 -27.42
CA MET A 242 -2.64 11.19 -26.35
C MET A 242 -1.81 11.60 -25.15
N THR A 243 -0.85 10.76 -24.74
CA THR A 243 0.03 11.09 -23.61
C THR A 243 0.80 12.38 -23.88
N ILE A 244 1.34 12.56 -25.09
CA ILE A 244 2.09 13.78 -25.45
C ILE A 244 1.18 15.02 -25.47
N ILE A 245 0.05 14.95 -26.19
CA ILE A 245 -0.87 16.09 -26.34
C ILE A 245 -1.45 16.51 -24.99
N PHE A 246 -1.97 15.56 -24.21
CA PHE A 246 -2.53 15.87 -22.89
C PHE A 246 -1.45 16.32 -21.91
N SER A 247 -0.21 15.85 -22.01
CA SER A 247 0.88 16.38 -21.18
C SER A 247 1.14 17.85 -21.45
N ILE A 248 1.22 18.25 -22.72
CA ILE A 248 1.40 19.66 -23.12
C ILE A 248 0.22 20.50 -22.63
N LEU A 249 -1.00 20.02 -22.86
CA LEU A 249 -2.22 20.70 -22.44
C LEU A 249 -2.28 20.90 -20.92
N ILE A 250 -2.02 19.84 -20.14
CA ILE A 250 -1.98 19.91 -18.66
C ILE A 250 -0.93 20.90 -18.17
N ILE A 251 0.25 20.98 -18.80
CA ILE A 251 1.29 21.92 -18.39
C ILE A 251 0.88 23.37 -18.69
N LEU A 252 0.39 23.64 -19.90
CA LEU A 252 0.00 24.98 -20.32
C LEU A 252 -1.21 25.49 -19.54
N GLU A 253 -2.29 24.70 -19.52
CA GLU A 253 -3.51 25.04 -18.78
C GLU A 253 -3.25 25.06 -17.28
N GLY A 254 -2.48 24.10 -16.76
CA GLY A 254 -2.15 24.02 -15.35
C GLY A 254 -1.48 25.29 -14.82
N ALA A 255 -0.55 25.86 -15.58
CA ALA A 255 0.11 27.12 -15.23
C ALA A 255 -0.87 28.30 -15.26
N SER A 256 -1.69 28.42 -16.32
CA SER A 256 -2.68 29.50 -16.44
C SER A 256 -3.73 29.45 -15.32
N PHE A 257 -4.30 28.27 -15.06
CA PHE A 257 -5.29 28.08 -14.01
C PHE A 257 -4.70 28.25 -12.61
N HIS A 258 -3.41 27.94 -12.38
CA HIS A 258 -2.78 28.24 -11.10
C HIS A 258 -2.86 29.74 -10.78
N PHE A 259 -2.41 30.61 -11.70
CA PHE A 259 -2.44 32.06 -11.48
C PHE A 259 -3.87 32.61 -11.42
N LEU A 260 -4.79 32.05 -12.21
CA LEU A 260 -6.20 32.41 -12.14
C LEU A 260 -6.80 32.05 -10.78
N ILE A 261 -6.59 30.82 -10.30
CA ILE A 261 -7.10 30.35 -9.01
C ILE A 261 -6.45 31.10 -7.85
N GLN A 262 -5.16 31.46 -7.97
CA GLN A 262 -4.41 32.24 -6.98
C GLN A 262 -5.10 33.59 -6.68
N SER A 263 -5.80 34.17 -7.66
CA SER A 263 -6.55 35.42 -7.47
C SER A 263 -7.70 35.29 -6.46
N TRP A 264 -8.28 34.09 -6.29
CA TRP A 264 -9.31 33.80 -5.29
C TRP A 264 -8.74 33.14 -4.04
N SER A 265 -7.81 32.21 -4.17
CA SER A 265 -7.21 31.48 -3.04
C SER A 265 -5.88 30.83 -3.40
N GLY A 266 -4.82 31.23 -2.69
CA GLY A 266 -3.51 30.62 -2.85
C GLY A 266 -3.46 29.14 -2.44
N PHE A 267 -4.24 28.74 -1.43
CA PHE A 267 -4.33 27.33 -1.03
C PHE A 267 -4.99 26.48 -2.14
N ALA A 268 -6.06 26.98 -2.75
CA ALA A 268 -6.72 26.29 -3.85
C ALA A 268 -5.81 26.18 -5.07
N ALA A 269 -5.02 27.22 -5.37
CA ALA A 269 -4.09 27.25 -6.49
C ALA A 269 -3.00 26.18 -6.34
N TRP A 270 -2.39 26.07 -5.16
CA TRP A 270 -1.39 25.02 -4.89
C TRP A 270 -2.00 23.62 -4.90
N THR A 271 -3.20 23.44 -4.35
CA THR A 271 -3.93 22.17 -4.39
C THR A 271 -4.18 21.75 -5.85
N PHE A 272 -4.64 22.67 -6.69
CA PHE A 272 -4.83 22.44 -8.12
C PHE A 272 -3.52 22.06 -8.83
N THR A 273 -2.42 22.75 -8.53
CA THR A 273 -1.10 22.41 -9.07
C THR A 273 -0.67 20.99 -8.73
N VAL A 274 -0.87 20.54 -7.48
CA VAL A 274 -0.57 19.16 -7.07
C VAL A 274 -1.40 18.15 -7.87
N PHE A 275 -2.69 18.41 -8.07
CA PHE A 275 -3.54 17.55 -8.91
C PHE A 275 -3.08 17.52 -10.38
N ASN A 276 -2.63 18.64 -10.94
CA ASN A 276 -2.09 18.68 -12.30
C ASN A 276 -0.80 17.87 -12.45
N ILE A 277 0.13 18.02 -11.49
CA ILE A 277 1.36 17.23 -11.46
C ILE A 277 1.02 15.74 -11.35
N TYR A 278 0.07 15.38 -10.48
CA TYR A 278 -0.37 13.99 -10.37
C TYR A 278 -1.00 13.47 -11.67
N ALA A 279 -1.86 14.25 -12.34
CA ALA A 279 -2.45 13.88 -13.62
C ALA A 279 -1.38 13.62 -14.69
N LEU A 280 -0.33 14.45 -14.73
CA LEU A 280 0.82 14.27 -15.63
C LEU A 280 1.56 12.95 -15.32
N LEU A 281 1.86 12.68 -14.05
CA LEU A 281 2.47 11.41 -13.64
C LEU A 281 1.58 10.22 -14.01
N TYR A 282 0.26 10.34 -13.85
CA TYR A 282 -0.69 9.27 -14.16
C TYR A 282 -0.64 8.88 -15.64
N ILE A 283 -0.76 9.84 -16.55
CA ILE A 283 -0.77 9.57 -18.01
C ILE A 283 0.58 9.05 -18.52
N ILE A 284 1.69 9.64 -18.04
CA ILE A 284 3.05 9.20 -18.41
C ILE A 284 3.29 7.78 -17.88
N GLY A 285 2.91 7.53 -16.62
CA GLY A 285 3.01 6.21 -16.00
C GLY A 285 2.20 5.17 -16.74
N LEU A 286 0.98 5.51 -17.18
CA LEU A 286 0.13 4.60 -17.94
C LEU A 286 0.82 4.18 -19.25
N TYR A 287 1.30 5.14 -20.04
CA TYR A 287 2.00 4.85 -21.28
C TYR A 287 3.25 3.98 -21.07
N ASN A 288 4.08 4.33 -20.09
CA ASN A 288 5.28 3.55 -19.76
C ASN A 288 4.95 2.13 -19.27
N SER A 289 3.84 1.95 -18.55
CA SER A 289 3.37 0.63 -18.14
C SER A 289 2.91 -0.21 -19.33
N VAL A 290 2.17 0.38 -20.25
CA VAL A 290 1.72 -0.27 -21.50
C VAL A 290 2.91 -0.69 -22.37
N ARG A 291 3.98 0.11 -22.39
CA ARG A 291 5.23 -0.24 -23.09
C ARG A 291 5.99 -1.41 -22.46
N SER A 292 5.94 -1.54 -21.13
CA SER A 292 6.77 -2.48 -20.38
C SER A 292 6.07 -3.79 -19.99
N LEU A 293 4.73 -3.82 -20.07
CA LEU A 293 3.88 -4.96 -19.76
C LEU A 293 3.18 -5.46 -21.04
N PRO A 294 3.85 -6.30 -21.86
CA PRO A 294 3.23 -6.92 -23.02
C PRO A 294 2.11 -7.89 -22.60
N HIS A 295 1.27 -8.27 -23.56
CA HIS A 295 0.43 -9.46 -23.42
C HIS A 295 1.34 -10.68 -23.45
N ILE A 296 1.04 -11.65 -22.60
CA ILE A 296 1.85 -12.86 -22.44
C ILE A 296 0.99 -14.05 -22.85
N MET A 297 1.56 -14.95 -23.64
CA MET A 297 0.94 -16.20 -23.99
C MET A 297 1.88 -17.36 -23.73
N THR A 298 1.32 -18.39 -23.11
CA THR A 298 1.91 -19.71 -22.94
C THR A 298 1.05 -20.73 -23.69
N SER A 299 1.48 -21.98 -23.74
CA SER A 299 0.72 -23.09 -24.32
C SER A 299 -0.67 -23.28 -23.71
N ASP A 300 -0.83 -22.95 -22.42
CA ASP A 300 -2.03 -23.21 -21.64
C ASP A 300 -2.77 -21.93 -21.21
N LYS A 301 -2.12 -20.77 -21.19
CA LYS A 301 -2.65 -19.53 -20.61
C LYS A 301 -2.38 -18.31 -21.47
N VAL A 302 -3.30 -17.36 -21.34
CA VAL A 302 -3.22 -16.05 -21.99
C VAL A 302 -3.42 -14.97 -20.93
N ILE A 303 -2.50 -14.00 -20.91
CA ILE A 303 -2.56 -12.83 -20.03
C ILE A 303 -2.68 -11.59 -20.91
N ILE A 304 -3.85 -10.96 -20.88
CA ILE A 304 -4.13 -9.72 -21.59
C ILE A 304 -4.15 -8.57 -20.59
N ARG A 305 -3.46 -7.46 -20.92
CA ARG A 305 -3.22 -6.33 -20.01
C ARG A 305 -3.52 -4.99 -20.67
N PHE A 306 -3.88 -4.01 -19.86
CA PHE A 306 -3.82 -2.60 -20.25
C PHE A 306 -3.01 -1.84 -19.21
N GLY A 307 -1.69 -1.86 -19.39
CA GLY A 307 -0.74 -1.28 -18.46
C GLY A 307 -0.93 -1.79 -17.03
N TYR A 308 -0.71 -0.92 -16.04
CA TYR A 308 -1.05 -1.23 -14.64
C TYR A 308 -2.55 -1.12 -14.32
N GLN A 309 -3.37 -0.59 -15.25
CA GLN A 309 -4.79 -0.32 -14.97
C GLN A 309 -5.62 -1.59 -14.92
N SER A 310 -5.32 -2.58 -15.77
CA SER A 310 -6.10 -3.81 -15.76
C SER A 310 -5.36 -4.99 -16.35
N SER A 311 -5.78 -6.17 -15.92
CA SER A 311 -5.33 -7.43 -16.48
C SER A 311 -6.40 -8.51 -16.34
N ILE A 312 -6.38 -9.46 -17.26
CA ILE A 312 -7.13 -10.70 -17.20
C ILE A 312 -6.17 -11.84 -17.53
N GLU A 313 -6.33 -12.96 -16.83
CA GLU A 313 -5.60 -14.21 -17.06
C GLU A 313 -6.65 -15.30 -17.23
N PHE A 314 -6.60 -16.02 -18.34
CA PHE A 314 -7.51 -17.12 -18.65
C PHE A 314 -6.76 -18.24 -19.36
N GLU A 315 -7.30 -19.45 -19.26
CA GLU A 315 -6.76 -20.62 -19.96
C GLU A 315 -7.18 -20.63 -21.43
N VAL A 316 -6.28 -21.11 -22.29
CA VAL A 316 -6.56 -21.30 -23.73
C VAL A 316 -7.75 -22.24 -23.94
N SER A 317 -7.90 -23.26 -23.07
CA SER A 317 -9.02 -24.20 -23.04
C SER A 317 -10.39 -23.52 -22.87
N ASN A 318 -10.43 -22.33 -22.24
CA ASN A 318 -11.65 -21.57 -21.97
C ASN A 318 -12.05 -20.67 -23.15
N ILE A 319 -11.28 -20.64 -24.24
CA ILE A 319 -11.64 -19.88 -25.44
C ILE A 319 -12.75 -20.63 -26.19
N GLU A 320 -13.87 -19.94 -26.43
CA GLU A 320 -15.01 -20.42 -27.23
C GLU A 320 -14.82 -20.07 -28.70
N ASP A 321 -14.48 -18.81 -28.99
CA ASP A 321 -14.37 -18.30 -30.36
C ASP A 321 -13.52 -17.02 -30.39
N ILE A 322 -12.88 -16.73 -31.53
CA ILE A 322 -12.11 -15.51 -31.78
C ILE A 322 -12.64 -14.85 -33.05
N LYS A 323 -13.14 -13.61 -32.94
CA LYS A 323 -13.70 -12.86 -34.06
C LYS A 323 -13.01 -11.53 -34.25
N THR A 324 -13.05 -11.01 -35.48
CA THR A 324 -12.73 -9.61 -35.72
C THR A 324 -13.71 -8.74 -34.95
N ALA A 325 -13.17 -7.78 -34.19
CA ALA A 325 -13.99 -6.88 -33.40
C ALA A 325 -14.75 -5.92 -34.29
N LYS A 326 -16.03 -5.71 -33.95
CA LYS A 326 -16.79 -4.62 -34.55
C LYS A 326 -16.36 -3.33 -33.89
N GLU A 327 -16.35 -2.23 -34.64
CA GLU A 327 -16.24 -0.92 -34.01
C GLU A 327 -17.41 -0.78 -33.03
N GLN A 328 -17.09 -0.72 -31.74
CA GLN A 328 -18.01 -0.45 -30.66
C GLN A 328 -17.47 0.74 -29.89
N GLY A 329 -18.33 1.69 -29.52
CA GLY A 329 -17.93 2.78 -28.62
C GLY A 329 -17.67 4.10 -29.31
N GLY A 330 -18.66 4.62 -30.03
CA GLY A 330 -18.76 6.07 -30.21
C GLY A 330 -18.76 6.78 -28.84
N ILE A 331 -18.33 8.05 -28.80
CA ILE A 331 -18.36 8.85 -27.56
C ILE A 331 -19.80 8.86 -27.03
N GLY A 332 -20.05 8.16 -25.92
CA GLY A 332 -21.36 8.08 -25.26
C GLY A 332 -22.07 6.71 -25.31
N GLU A 333 -21.56 5.72 -26.05
CA GLU A 333 -22.15 4.38 -26.06
C GLU A 333 -21.81 3.58 -24.79
N LYS A 334 -22.82 2.93 -24.20
CA LYS A 334 -22.63 2.11 -23.00
C LYS A 334 -21.93 0.80 -23.38
N LYS A 335 -20.71 0.64 -22.88
CA LYS A 335 -19.96 -0.61 -22.99
C LYS A 335 -20.70 -1.77 -22.31
N PRO A 336 -20.70 -2.97 -22.89
CA PRO A 336 -21.31 -4.13 -22.27
C PRO A 336 -20.69 -4.42 -20.90
N LYS A 337 -21.54 -4.80 -19.93
CA LYS A 337 -21.10 -5.06 -18.55
C LYS A 337 -20.30 -6.34 -18.41
N ASP A 338 -20.24 -7.19 -19.40
CA ASP A 338 -19.56 -8.49 -19.44
C ASP A 338 -18.35 -8.48 -20.37
N THR A 339 -18.00 -7.33 -20.94
CA THR A 339 -16.83 -7.16 -21.81
C THR A 339 -15.69 -6.47 -21.08
N TYR A 340 -14.47 -6.94 -21.30
CA TYR A 340 -13.22 -6.28 -20.95
C TYR A 340 -12.60 -5.68 -22.21
N PHE A 341 -12.27 -4.39 -22.16
CA PHE A 341 -11.56 -3.68 -23.23
C PHE A 341 -10.12 -3.42 -22.78
N ALA A 342 -9.17 -4.16 -23.33
CA ALA A 342 -7.75 -4.03 -23.07
C ALA A 342 -7.09 -3.01 -24.02
N MET A 343 -7.71 -1.84 -24.18
CA MET A 343 -7.28 -0.81 -25.11
C MET A 343 -7.80 0.56 -24.71
N LEU A 344 -7.22 1.62 -25.29
CA LEU A 344 -7.76 2.96 -25.17
C LEU A 344 -9.09 3.06 -25.93
N ASN A 345 -10.08 3.78 -25.39
CA ASN A 345 -11.40 3.91 -26.02
C ASN A 345 -11.37 4.55 -27.42
N MET A 346 -10.32 5.31 -27.75
CA MET A 346 -10.17 5.97 -29.06
C MET A 346 -9.44 5.10 -30.08
N ASP A 347 -8.89 3.95 -29.68
CA ASP A 347 -8.32 2.98 -30.60
C ASP A 347 -9.43 2.11 -31.20
N SER A 348 -9.35 1.83 -32.50
CA SER A 348 -10.24 0.83 -33.12
C SER A 348 -9.91 -0.56 -32.58
N PRO A 349 -10.93 -1.34 -32.15
CA PRO A 349 -10.73 -2.69 -31.68
C PRO A 349 -10.32 -3.59 -32.86
N GLN A 350 -9.49 -4.61 -32.59
CA GLN A 350 -9.00 -5.52 -33.63
C GLN A 350 -9.70 -6.88 -33.56
N TYR A 351 -9.63 -7.53 -32.40
CA TYR A 351 -10.21 -8.86 -32.18
C TYR A 351 -10.94 -8.94 -30.84
N GLU A 352 -11.96 -9.81 -30.80
CA GLU A 352 -12.73 -10.16 -29.60
C GLU A 352 -12.59 -11.66 -29.36
N ILE A 353 -12.25 -12.03 -28.13
CA ILE A 353 -12.21 -13.41 -27.65
C ILE A 353 -13.46 -13.64 -26.82
N PHE A 354 -14.24 -14.64 -27.20
CA PHE A 354 -15.37 -15.14 -26.42
C PHE A 354 -14.89 -16.28 -25.53
N LEU A 355 -15.21 -16.21 -24.24
CA LEU A 355 -14.84 -17.21 -23.25
C LEU A 355 -16.05 -18.10 -22.96
N LYS A 356 -15.82 -19.41 -22.78
CA LYS A 356 -16.88 -20.38 -22.43
C LYS A 356 -17.47 -20.03 -21.07
N GLU A 357 -16.61 -19.82 -20.08
CA GLU A 357 -16.98 -19.41 -18.73
C GLU A 357 -16.46 -18.00 -18.38
N PRO A 358 -17.21 -17.19 -17.60
CA PRO A 358 -16.76 -15.87 -17.17
C PRO A 358 -15.49 -15.92 -16.32
N VAL A 359 -14.50 -15.10 -16.67
CA VAL A 359 -13.21 -15.04 -15.97
C VAL A 359 -13.10 -13.74 -15.17
N LEU A 360 -12.43 -13.82 -14.02
CA LEU A 360 -12.20 -12.70 -13.13
C LEU A 360 -11.11 -11.75 -13.68
N MET A 361 -11.53 -10.63 -14.25
CA MET A 361 -10.66 -9.52 -14.63
C MET A 361 -10.38 -8.62 -13.42
N LYS A 362 -9.10 -8.22 -13.28
CA LYS A 362 -8.64 -7.21 -12.32
C LYS A 362 -8.60 -5.85 -13.01
N SER A 363 -9.26 -4.87 -12.43
CA SER A 363 -9.30 -3.47 -12.89
C SER A 363 -8.54 -2.57 -11.90
N SER A 364 -8.50 -1.27 -12.21
CA SER A 364 -7.79 -0.27 -11.43
C SER A 364 -8.26 -0.27 -9.98
N TYR A 365 -7.35 0.06 -9.05
CA TYR A 365 -7.64 0.11 -7.62
C TYR A 365 -8.11 -1.24 -7.03
N GLY A 366 -7.76 -2.36 -7.68
CA GLY A 366 -8.09 -3.71 -7.23
C GLY A 366 -9.56 -4.09 -7.38
N ARG A 367 -10.34 -3.31 -8.15
CA ARG A 367 -11.71 -3.70 -8.52
C ARG A 367 -11.67 -5.00 -9.32
N LYS A 368 -12.65 -5.88 -9.08
CA LYS A 368 -12.74 -7.20 -9.70
C LYS A 368 -14.06 -7.29 -10.45
N LYS A 369 -14.04 -7.87 -11.64
CA LYS A 369 -15.21 -7.98 -12.52
C LYS A 369 -15.13 -9.28 -13.30
N TYR A 370 -16.20 -10.07 -13.31
CA TYR A 370 -16.30 -11.22 -14.19
C TYR A 370 -16.68 -10.75 -15.59
N VAL A 371 -15.98 -11.26 -16.61
CA VAL A 371 -16.18 -10.92 -18.02
C VAL A 371 -16.19 -12.18 -18.87
N LYS A 372 -17.03 -12.20 -19.90
CA LYS A 372 -17.15 -13.30 -20.87
C LYS A 372 -16.49 -12.95 -22.20
N THR A 373 -16.30 -11.67 -22.49
CA THR A 373 -15.69 -11.21 -23.75
C THR A 373 -14.46 -10.35 -23.46
N VAL A 374 -13.37 -10.61 -24.18
CA VAL A 374 -12.15 -9.81 -24.11
C VAL A 374 -11.87 -9.18 -25.47
N VAL A 375 -11.96 -7.87 -25.54
CA VAL A 375 -11.57 -7.07 -26.70
C VAL A 375 -10.17 -6.56 -26.46
N PHE A 376 -9.26 -6.85 -27.39
CA PHE A 376 -7.86 -6.49 -27.23
C PHE A 376 -7.27 -5.89 -28.50
N ARG A 377 -6.14 -5.22 -28.30
CA ARG A 377 -5.28 -4.69 -29.35
C ARG A 377 -3.87 -5.22 -29.15
N THR A 378 -3.18 -5.47 -30.24
CA THR A 378 -1.75 -5.78 -30.27
C THR A 378 -1.10 -5.24 -31.55
N ASP A 379 0.21 -5.07 -31.53
CA ASP A 379 0.99 -4.56 -32.66
C ASP A 379 1.11 -5.61 -33.78
N GLU A 380 1.00 -6.91 -33.45
CA GLU A 380 1.02 -8.04 -34.40
C GLU A 380 -0.24 -8.92 -34.22
N PRO A 381 -1.44 -8.42 -34.60
CA PRO A 381 -2.69 -9.06 -34.23
C PRO A 381 -3.00 -10.35 -34.99
N ALA A 382 -2.63 -10.43 -36.27
CA ALA A 382 -2.77 -11.65 -37.05
C ALA A 382 -1.92 -12.79 -36.46
N ARG A 383 -0.66 -12.50 -36.13
CA ARG A 383 0.27 -13.47 -35.54
C ARG A 383 -0.24 -14.00 -34.20
N MET A 384 -0.67 -13.12 -33.29
CA MET A 384 -1.18 -13.54 -31.99
C MET A 384 -2.42 -14.45 -32.13
N VAL A 385 -3.30 -14.18 -33.09
CA VAL A 385 -4.50 -15.00 -33.33
C VAL A 385 -4.15 -16.35 -33.95
N GLU A 386 -3.19 -16.40 -34.88
CA GLU A 386 -2.68 -17.65 -35.48
C GLU A 386 -2.05 -18.56 -34.42
N ASP A 387 -1.23 -18.00 -33.54
CA ASP A 387 -0.60 -18.72 -32.45
C ASP A 387 -1.64 -19.21 -31.41
N LEU A 388 -2.69 -18.41 -31.13
CA LEU A 388 -3.82 -18.82 -30.28
C LEU A 388 -4.59 -20.00 -30.87
N ASN A 389 -4.95 -19.94 -32.15
CA ASN A 389 -5.67 -21.03 -32.82
C ASN A 389 -4.84 -22.32 -32.83
N SER A 390 -3.53 -22.21 -33.07
CA SER A 390 -2.60 -23.35 -33.01
C SER A 390 -2.59 -24.01 -31.63
N ASN A 391 -2.57 -23.21 -30.56
CA ASN A 391 -2.63 -23.73 -29.19
C ASN A 391 -4.00 -24.37 -28.86
N ILE A 392 -5.11 -23.82 -29.37
CA ILE A 392 -6.45 -24.41 -29.22
C ILE A 392 -6.52 -25.79 -29.90
N GLU A 393 -6.03 -25.90 -31.14
CA GLU A 393 -6.01 -27.15 -31.88
C GLU A 393 -5.15 -28.21 -31.19
N PHE A 394 -3.96 -27.83 -30.71
CA PHE A 394 -3.07 -28.72 -29.96
C PHE A 394 -3.75 -29.29 -28.70
N LEU A 395 -4.45 -28.44 -27.94
CA LEU A 395 -5.18 -28.85 -26.73
C LEU A 395 -6.46 -29.65 -27.00
N SER A 396 -7.05 -29.53 -28.19
CA SER A 396 -8.20 -30.37 -28.58
C SER A 396 -7.81 -31.77 -29.04
N ASN A 397 -6.55 -31.94 -29.49
CA ASN A 397 -6.06 -33.17 -30.10
C ASN A 397 -5.17 -34.03 -29.17
N GLY A 398 -4.73 -33.48 -28.03
CA GLY A 398 -3.98 -34.19 -26.99
C GLY A 398 -4.84 -34.50 -25.78
#